data_AF-A0A452ZUC5-F1
#
_entry.id   AF-A0A452ZUC5-F1
#
_cell.length_a   1.000
_cell.length_b   1.000
_cell.length_c   1.000
_cell.angle_alpha   90.00
_cell.angle_beta   90.00
_cell.angle_gamma   90.00
#
_symmetry.space_group_name_H-M   'P 1'
#
loop_
_entity.id
_entity.type
_entity.pdbx_description
1 polymer ?
#
loop_
_entity_poly.entity_id
_entity_poly.type
_entity_poly.pdbx_seq_one_letter_code
_entity_poly.pdbx_strand_id
1 'polypeptide(L)'
;IIRLGFDPAAPSRFAVFVLVRDDGITRVEIFSSETGRWTSKESEWGDLTSVVDHNGSLSLFFGGTLHLTTHDSSVIMVDAEGNTWRKIRMPLTVADTSDYGYIGQSQGRLYAMHMDYTNGNRQLSVWVLEDYASGQWTLKHTASMSELIGHDEVCTFVAFGPECKSIFFQINGLNDRLVSYDVENRTCRVVFCFGNSHYDLRCKPYIPSYIEWLSDGCKN
;
A
#
# COMPACT_ATOMS: atom_id res chain seq x y z
N ILE A 1 -3.17 16.76 2.55
CA ILE A 1 -2.54 15.46 2.91
C ILE A 1 -1.07 15.51 2.52
N ILE A 2 -0.14 15.08 3.38
CA ILE A 2 1.30 15.07 3.04
C ILE A 2 1.80 13.62 2.91
N ARG A 3 2.59 13.33 1.88
CA ARG A 3 3.24 12.04 1.63
C ARG A 3 4.70 12.23 1.25
N LEU A 4 5.55 11.34 1.74
CA LEU A 4 6.96 11.27 1.39
C LEU A 4 7.16 10.07 0.47
N GLY A 5 7.77 10.30 -0.69
CA GLY A 5 8.17 9.26 -1.63
C GLY A 5 9.69 9.21 -1.75
N PHE A 6 10.29 8.05 -1.58
CA PHE A 6 11.72 7.84 -1.78
C PHE A 6 11.98 6.38 -2.13
N ASP A 7 13.08 6.12 -2.85
CA ASP A 7 13.60 4.77 -3.02
C ASP A 7 14.42 4.40 -1.78
N PRO A 8 14.11 3.31 -1.05
CA PRO A 8 14.90 2.86 0.07
C PRO A 8 16.39 2.62 -0.26
N ALA A 9 16.72 2.31 -1.51
CA ALA A 9 18.11 2.16 -1.97
C ALA A 9 18.85 3.50 -2.13
N ALA A 10 18.13 4.61 -2.25
CA ALA A 10 18.69 5.95 -2.40
C ALA A 10 17.90 6.97 -1.54
N PRO A 11 17.91 6.85 -0.20
CA PRO A 11 17.02 7.60 0.68
C PRO A 11 17.27 9.12 0.67
N SER A 12 18.44 9.57 0.22
CA SER A 12 18.75 10.99 0.02
C SER A 12 17.99 11.61 -1.15
N ARG A 13 17.46 10.79 -2.07
CA ARG A 13 16.64 11.23 -3.21
C ARG A 13 15.17 10.93 -2.91
N PHE A 14 14.48 11.97 -2.47
CA PHE A 14 13.08 11.93 -2.11
C PHE A 14 12.27 13.04 -2.78
N ALA A 15 10.96 12.82 -2.84
CA ALA A 15 9.96 13.81 -3.19
C ALA A 15 8.92 13.94 -2.06
N VAL A 16 8.45 15.16 -1.82
CA VAL A 16 7.35 15.43 -0.88
C VAL A 16 6.13 15.85 -1.68
N PHE A 17 5.00 15.19 -1.44
CA PHE A 17 3.73 15.45 -2.10
C PHE A 17 2.76 16.04 -1.09
N VAL A 18 2.27 17.25 -1.36
CA VAL A 18 1.21 17.90 -0.60
C VAL A 18 -0.04 17.91 -1.47
N LEU A 19 -0.99 17.03 -1.15
CA LEU A 19 -2.28 16.97 -1.82
C LEU A 19 -3.21 17.99 -1.17
N VAL A 20 -3.59 18.99 -1.94
CA VAL A 20 -4.50 20.07 -1.54
C VAL A 20 -5.93 19.61 -1.77
N ARG A 21 -6.77 19.73 -0.74
CA ARG A 21 -8.15 19.24 -0.74
C ARG A 21 -9.14 20.40 -0.66
N ASP A 22 -10.22 20.25 -1.42
CA ASP A 22 -11.48 20.99 -1.27
C ASP A 22 -12.64 19.96 -1.27
N ASP A 23 -13.53 19.97 -2.26
CA ASP A 23 -14.52 18.89 -2.49
C ASP A 23 -13.89 17.58 -3.01
N GLY A 24 -12.61 17.62 -3.38
CA GLY A 24 -11.76 16.50 -3.78
C GLY A 24 -10.31 16.97 -3.77
N ILE A 25 -9.38 16.16 -4.31
CA ILE A 25 -8.02 16.65 -4.53
C ILE A 25 -8.02 17.56 -5.75
N THR A 26 -7.78 18.85 -5.52
CA THR A 26 -7.78 19.88 -6.56
C THR A 26 -6.38 20.13 -7.12
N ARG A 27 -5.35 19.90 -6.33
CA ARG A 27 -3.95 20.18 -6.69
C ARG A 27 -2.98 19.31 -5.92
N VAL A 28 -1.81 19.08 -6.51
CA VAL A 28 -0.67 18.48 -5.81
C VAL A 28 0.53 19.41 -5.93
N GLU A 29 1.13 19.72 -4.77
CA GLU A 29 2.38 20.46 -4.68
C GLU A 29 3.50 19.46 -4.40
N ILE A 30 4.53 19.46 -5.24
CA ILE A 30 5.57 18.44 -5.27
C ILE A 30 6.93 19.09 -5.07
N PHE A 31 7.64 18.70 -4.02
CA PHE A 31 9.04 19.05 -3.80
C PHE A 31 9.94 17.94 -4.32
N SER A 32 11.01 18.29 -5.04
CA SER A 32 12.08 17.37 -5.44
C SER A 32 13.37 17.72 -4.71
N SER A 33 13.93 16.77 -3.96
CA SER A 33 15.24 16.93 -3.31
C SER A 33 16.40 17.07 -4.31
N GLU A 34 16.27 16.50 -5.51
CA GLU A 34 17.31 16.58 -6.55
C GLU A 34 17.45 17.98 -7.13
N THR A 35 16.33 18.68 -7.30
CA THR A 35 16.31 20.05 -7.85
C THR A 35 16.23 21.12 -6.77
N GLY A 36 15.82 20.75 -5.54
CA GLY A 36 15.54 21.68 -4.45
C GLY A 36 14.33 22.58 -4.71
N ARG A 37 13.44 22.22 -5.64
CA ARG A 37 12.33 23.06 -6.10
C ARG A 37 10.97 22.45 -5.79
N TRP A 38 10.00 23.35 -5.60
CA TRP A 38 8.57 23.03 -5.55
C TRP A 38 7.93 23.24 -6.92
N THR A 39 7.05 22.33 -7.31
CA THR A 39 6.19 22.42 -8.49
C THR A 39 4.75 22.25 -8.06
N SER A 40 3.83 23.02 -8.64
CA SER A 40 2.40 22.95 -8.33
C SER A 40 1.64 22.55 -9.58
N LYS A 41 0.82 21.51 -9.49
CA LYS A 41 0.10 20.91 -10.63
C LYS A 41 -1.36 20.67 -10.25
N GLU A 42 -2.28 21.15 -11.09
CA GLU A 42 -3.70 20.85 -10.93
C GLU A 42 -3.93 19.33 -11.03
N SER A 43 -4.90 18.84 -10.27
CA SER A 43 -5.21 17.42 -10.21
C SER A 43 -5.83 16.95 -11.51
N GLU A 44 -5.22 15.96 -12.16
CA GLU A 44 -5.74 15.34 -13.37
C GLU A 44 -6.41 13.97 -13.10
N TRP A 45 -6.70 13.65 -11.84
CA TRP A 45 -7.38 12.39 -11.47
C TRP A 45 -8.90 12.39 -11.69
N GLY A 46 -9.45 13.55 -12.07
CA GLY A 46 -10.88 13.79 -12.23
C GLY A 46 -11.54 14.36 -10.96
N ASP A 47 -12.68 15.01 -11.17
CA ASP A 47 -13.43 15.74 -10.15
C ASP A 47 -13.81 14.86 -8.96
N LEU A 48 -13.87 15.46 -7.77
CA LEU A 48 -14.29 14.82 -6.52
C LEU A 48 -13.44 13.59 -6.11
N THR A 49 -12.25 13.42 -6.70
CA THR A 49 -11.34 12.35 -6.31
C THR A 49 -10.94 12.53 -4.84
N SER A 50 -11.42 11.62 -3.99
CA SER A 50 -11.14 11.62 -2.56
C SER A 50 -10.21 10.47 -2.19
N VAL A 51 -9.04 10.82 -1.69
CA VAL A 51 -8.02 9.87 -1.23
C VAL A 51 -8.38 9.41 0.17
N VAL A 52 -8.19 8.12 0.41
CA VAL A 52 -8.25 7.54 1.74
C VAL A 52 -7.14 8.17 2.58
N ASP A 53 -7.48 8.93 3.62
CA ASP A 53 -6.50 9.69 4.40
C ASP A 53 -6.58 9.46 5.91
N HIS A 54 -7.34 8.46 6.35
CA HIS A 54 -7.18 7.98 7.73
C HIS A 54 -5.74 7.52 7.96
N ASN A 55 -5.25 7.71 9.18
CA ASN A 55 -4.02 7.07 9.65
C ASN A 55 -4.06 5.62 9.17
N GLY A 56 -2.99 5.11 8.55
CA GLY A 56 -2.96 3.76 7.98
C GLY A 56 -3.16 3.65 6.46
N SER A 57 -3.61 4.70 5.76
CA SER A 57 -3.59 4.72 4.29
C SER A 57 -2.14 4.67 3.78
N LEU A 58 -1.73 3.48 3.32
CA LEU A 58 -0.40 3.24 2.79
C LEU A 58 -0.30 3.89 1.41
N SER A 59 0.54 4.92 1.33
CA SER A 59 1.05 5.37 0.03
C SER A 59 2.26 4.52 -0.34
N LEU A 60 2.38 4.19 -1.62
CA LEU A 60 3.57 3.53 -2.14
C LEU A 60 4.31 4.47 -3.08
N PHE A 61 5.63 4.51 -2.97
CA PHE A 61 6.47 5.20 -3.92
C PHE A 61 7.47 4.22 -4.51
N PHE A 62 7.35 3.97 -5.81
CA PHE A 62 8.29 3.14 -6.57
C PHE A 62 8.22 3.51 -8.05
N GLY A 63 9.31 3.27 -8.79
CA GLY A 63 9.38 3.66 -10.21
C GLY A 63 9.15 5.16 -10.43
N GLY A 64 9.55 6.01 -9.46
CA GLY A 64 9.36 7.46 -9.52
C GLY A 64 7.91 7.93 -9.35
N THR A 65 6.98 7.03 -9.01
CA THR A 65 5.54 7.32 -8.97
C THR A 65 4.96 7.10 -7.58
N LEU A 66 4.20 8.09 -7.08
CA LEU A 66 3.38 7.97 -5.89
C LEU A 66 2.07 7.24 -6.24
N HIS A 67 1.71 6.24 -5.47
CA HIS A 67 0.47 5.48 -5.57
C HIS A 67 -0.34 5.63 -4.28
N LEU A 68 -1.65 5.85 -4.41
CA LEU A 68 -2.58 6.05 -3.30
C LEU A 68 -3.91 5.37 -3.59
N THR A 69 -4.62 4.92 -2.56
CA THR A 69 -5.99 4.40 -2.69
C THR A 69 -7.03 5.49 -2.47
N THR A 70 -8.16 5.38 -3.15
CA THR A 70 -9.29 6.32 -3.08
C THR A 70 -10.53 5.66 -2.49
N HIS A 71 -11.45 6.47 -1.97
CA HIS A 71 -12.71 5.98 -1.39
C HIS A 71 -13.61 5.26 -2.40
N ASP A 72 -13.47 5.56 -3.69
CA ASP A 72 -14.17 4.86 -4.79
C ASP A 72 -13.47 3.54 -5.20
N SER A 73 -12.56 3.02 -4.36
CA SER A 73 -11.85 1.76 -4.59
C SER A 73 -10.98 1.81 -5.87
N SER A 74 -10.28 2.92 -6.10
CA SER A 74 -9.30 3.06 -7.18
C SER A 74 -7.89 3.25 -6.63
N VAL A 75 -6.89 3.01 -7.47
CA VAL A 75 -5.53 3.48 -7.24
C VAL A 75 -5.27 4.70 -8.13
N ILE A 76 -4.86 5.79 -7.51
CA ILE A 76 -4.39 7.00 -8.20
C ILE A 76 -2.88 7.07 -8.17
N MET A 77 -2.32 7.65 -9.22
CA MET A 77 -0.89 7.74 -9.46
C MET A 77 -0.49 9.11 -9.96
N VAL A 78 0.65 9.60 -9.46
CA VAL A 78 1.31 10.81 -9.99
C VAL A 78 2.82 10.61 -9.93
N ASP A 79 3.52 10.92 -11.02
CA ASP A 79 4.98 10.90 -11.03
C ASP A 79 5.58 12.04 -10.18
N ALA A 80 6.84 11.90 -9.78
CA ALA A 80 7.53 12.86 -8.93
C ALA A 80 7.72 14.26 -9.55
N GLU A 81 7.43 14.44 -10.85
CA GLU A 81 7.45 15.72 -11.54
C GLU A 81 6.04 16.31 -11.74
N GLY A 82 4.99 15.51 -11.47
CA GLY A 82 3.60 15.82 -11.71
C GLY A 82 3.24 15.94 -13.19
N ASN A 83 3.90 15.16 -14.06
CA ASN A 83 3.70 15.18 -15.51
C ASN A 83 2.74 14.08 -16.00
N THR A 84 2.69 12.96 -15.29
CA THR A 84 1.87 11.80 -15.63
C THR A 84 0.92 11.49 -14.48
N TRP A 85 -0.37 11.43 -14.80
CA TRP A 85 -1.44 11.16 -13.86
C TRP A 85 -2.23 9.95 -14.33
N ARG A 86 -2.68 9.12 -13.39
CA ARG A 86 -3.53 7.97 -13.72
C ARG A 86 -4.45 7.60 -12.58
N LYS A 87 -5.64 7.12 -12.92
CA LYS A 87 -6.59 6.53 -11.98
C LYS A 87 -7.04 5.19 -12.56
N ILE A 88 -6.83 4.10 -11.82
CA ILE A 88 -7.19 2.74 -12.22
C ILE A 88 -8.14 2.17 -11.16
N ARG A 89 -9.31 1.71 -11.59
CA ARG A 89 -10.26 1.05 -10.70
C ARG A 89 -9.69 -0.29 -10.22
N MET A 90 -9.74 -0.55 -8.91
CA MET A 90 -9.32 -1.84 -8.34
C MET A 90 -10.37 -2.93 -8.59
N PRO A 91 -10.00 -4.21 -8.56
CA PRO A 91 -10.94 -5.34 -8.74
C PRO A 91 -11.74 -5.62 -7.46
N LEU A 92 -12.29 -4.58 -6.82
CA LEU A 92 -13.06 -4.65 -5.58
C LEU A 92 -14.55 -4.53 -5.86
N THR A 93 -15.36 -5.47 -5.37
CA THR A 93 -16.82 -5.39 -5.39
C THR A 93 -17.29 -4.48 -4.25
N VAL A 94 -17.66 -3.25 -4.60
CA VAL A 94 -17.93 -2.10 -3.71
C VAL A 94 -19.10 -2.29 -2.76
N ALA A 95 -19.91 -3.34 -2.91
CA ALA A 95 -21.27 -3.31 -2.40
C ALA A 95 -21.36 -3.21 -0.86
N ASP A 96 -20.47 -3.83 -0.08
CA ASP A 96 -20.74 -4.04 1.35
C ASP A 96 -19.52 -3.95 2.29
N THR A 97 -18.40 -3.33 1.89
CA THR A 97 -17.20 -3.29 2.75
C THR A 97 -16.70 -1.89 3.05
N SER A 98 -16.34 -1.65 4.32
CA SER A 98 -15.59 -0.48 4.78
C SER A 98 -14.10 -0.55 4.46
N ASP A 99 -13.66 -1.62 3.77
CA ASP A 99 -12.28 -1.83 3.36
C ASP A 99 -12.08 -1.33 1.92
N TYR A 100 -11.44 -0.16 1.78
CA TYR A 100 -11.11 0.47 0.49
C TYR A 100 -9.98 -0.23 -0.27
N GLY A 101 -9.47 -1.35 0.26
CA GLY A 101 -8.38 -2.11 -0.29
C GLY A 101 -7.03 -1.48 0.02
N TYR A 102 -6.01 -2.34 -0.01
CA TYR A 102 -4.64 -1.98 0.28
C TYR A 102 -3.78 -2.21 -0.95
N ILE A 103 -2.71 -1.43 -1.06
CA ILE A 103 -1.75 -1.57 -2.14
C ILE A 103 -0.40 -2.05 -1.60
N GLY A 104 0.29 -2.82 -2.42
CA GLY A 104 1.63 -3.34 -2.17
C GLY A 104 2.51 -3.25 -3.41
N GLN A 105 3.82 -3.38 -3.23
CA GLN A 105 4.75 -3.54 -4.33
C GLN A 105 5.64 -4.76 -4.09
N SER A 106 5.91 -5.48 -5.18
CA SER A 106 6.89 -6.56 -5.21
C SER A 106 7.32 -6.81 -6.65
N GLN A 107 8.59 -7.14 -6.87
CA GLN A 107 9.16 -7.43 -8.20
C GLN A 107 8.84 -6.35 -9.25
N GLY A 108 8.79 -5.07 -8.86
CA GLY A 108 8.48 -3.96 -9.76
C GLY A 108 7.00 -3.84 -10.15
N ARG A 109 6.11 -4.65 -9.57
CA ARG A 109 4.69 -4.68 -9.89
C ARG A 109 3.82 -4.19 -8.74
N LEU A 110 2.71 -3.57 -9.07
CA LEU A 110 1.69 -3.13 -8.12
C LEU A 110 0.75 -4.28 -7.79
N TYR A 111 0.52 -4.48 -6.49
CA TYR A 111 -0.45 -5.43 -5.98
C TYR A 111 -1.59 -4.71 -5.27
N ALA A 112 -2.79 -5.24 -5.43
CA ALA A 112 -3.98 -4.84 -4.70
C ALA A 112 -4.40 -5.99 -3.79
N MET A 113 -4.79 -5.67 -2.56
CA MET A 113 -5.24 -6.62 -1.57
C MET A 113 -6.56 -6.18 -0.98
N HIS A 114 -7.38 -7.17 -0.65
CA HIS A 114 -8.67 -6.96 -0.04
C HIS A 114 -8.97 -8.05 0.97
N MET A 115 -9.60 -7.68 2.07
CA MET A 115 -10.22 -8.62 2.97
C MET A 115 -11.74 -8.50 2.89
N ASP A 116 -12.39 -9.55 2.42
CA ASP A 116 -13.84 -9.66 2.41
C ASP A 116 -14.33 -10.16 3.77
N TYR A 117 -15.13 -9.33 4.46
CA TYR A 117 -15.78 -9.64 5.74
C TYR A 117 -17.27 -9.98 5.60
N THR A 118 -17.82 -10.00 4.39
CA THR A 118 -19.25 -10.17 4.14
C THR A 118 -19.71 -11.58 4.56
N ASN A 119 -20.95 -11.67 5.04
CA ASN A 119 -21.57 -12.92 5.45
C ASN A 119 -20.76 -13.73 6.49
N GLY A 120 -19.92 -13.06 7.28
CA GLY A 120 -19.07 -13.70 8.28
C GLY A 120 -17.87 -14.47 7.69
N ASN A 121 -17.60 -14.34 6.39
CA ASN A 121 -16.35 -14.81 5.78
C ASN A 121 -15.20 -13.88 6.18
N ARG A 122 -13.95 -14.37 6.11
CA ARG A 122 -12.74 -13.53 6.08
C ARG A 122 -11.88 -14.01 4.92
N GLN A 123 -12.14 -13.53 3.71
CA GLN A 123 -11.40 -13.98 2.52
C GLN A 123 -10.35 -12.94 2.11
N LEU A 124 -9.09 -13.35 2.10
CA LEU A 124 -8.01 -12.59 1.46
C LEU A 124 -8.09 -12.79 -0.04
N SER A 125 -8.07 -11.69 -0.80
CA SER A 125 -7.81 -11.70 -2.24
C SER A 125 -6.61 -10.82 -2.58
N VAL A 126 -5.71 -11.34 -3.41
CA VAL A 126 -4.51 -10.64 -3.88
C VAL A 126 -4.49 -10.59 -5.40
N TRP A 127 -4.40 -9.38 -5.93
CA TRP A 127 -4.39 -9.09 -7.35
C TRP A 127 -3.08 -8.39 -7.72
N VAL A 128 -2.62 -8.60 -8.95
CA VAL A 128 -1.52 -7.85 -9.53
C VAL A 128 -2.03 -7.02 -10.70
N LEU A 129 -1.50 -5.81 -10.86
CA LEU A 129 -1.72 -4.99 -12.06
C LEU A 129 -0.77 -5.49 -13.15
N GLU A 130 -1.30 -6.07 -14.22
CA GLU A 130 -0.48 -6.64 -15.30
C GLU A 130 -0.05 -5.56 -16.30
N ASP A 131 -0.95 -4.62 -16.59
CA ASP A 131 -0.66 -3.46 -17.43
C ASP A 131 -1.34 -2.21 -16.89
N TYR A 132 -0.53 -1.18 -16.70
CA TYR A 132 -1.04 0.12 -16.26
C TYR A 132 -1.91 0.75 -17.34
N ALA A 133 -1.60 0.60 -18.63
CA ALA A 133 -2.30 1.32 -19.71
C ALA A 133 -3.74 0.83 -19.89
N SER A 134 -3.93 -0.47 -19.89
CA SER A 134 -5.25 -1.10 -19.93
C SER A 134 -5.95 -1.15 -18.56
N GLY A 135 -5.23 -0.91 -17.46
CA GLY A 135 -5.76 -1.04 -16.11
C GLY A 135 -6.18 -2.46 -15.75
N GLN A 136 -5.54 -3.47 -16.34
CA GLN A 136 -5.95 -4.87 -16.20
C GLN A 136 -5.35 -5.51 -14.95
N TRP A 137 -6.23 -6.00 -14.07
CA TRP A 137 -5.86 -6.72 -12.86
C TRP A 137 -6.05 -8.22 -13.04
N THR A 138 -5.12 -9.01 -12.51
CA THR A 138 -5.22 -10.48 -12.48
C THR A 138 -5.18 -10.97 -11.04
N LEU A 139 -6.14 -11.82 -10.67
CA LEU A 139 -6.18 -12.47 -9.36
C LEU A 139 -5.04 -13.50 -9.28
N LYS A 140 -4.17 -13.36 -8.28
CA LYS A 140 -3.03 -14.27 -8.08
C LYS A 140 -3.23 -15.22 -6.91
N HIS A 141 -3.96 -14.80 -5.88
CA HIS A 141 -4.11 -15.60 -4.67
C HIS A 141 -5.41 -15.31 -3.94
N THR A 142 -6.01 -16.36 -3.38
CA THR A 142 -7.08 -16.27 -2.40
C THR A 142 -6.82 -17.19 -1.23
N ALA A 143 -7.23 -16.78 -0.02
CA ALA A 143 -7.15 -17.60 1.18
C ALA A 143 -8.28 -17.27 2.15
N SER A 144 -8.83 -18.30 2.79
CA SER A 144 -9.71 -18.12 3.95
C SER A 144 -8.86 -17.82 5.18
N MET A 145 -9.20 -16.74 5.86
CA MET A 145 -8.57 -16.27 7.11
C MET A 145 -9.51 -16.44 8.30
N SER A 146 -10.64 -17.14 8.14
CA SER A 146 -11.68 -17.27 9.16
C SER A 146 -11.22 -17.98 10.43
N GLU A 147 -10.25 -18.90 10.34
CA GLU A 147 -9.68 -19.59 11.51
C GLU A 147 -8.70 -18.71 12.29
N LEU A 148 -8.15 -17.67 11.64
CA LEU A 148 -7.11 -16.81 12.21
C LEU A 148 -7.69 -15.51 12.79
N ILE A 149 -8.68 -14.93 12.11
CA ILE A 149 -9.28 -13.65 12.42
C ILE A 149 -10.60 -13.92 13.15
N GLY A 150 -10.70 -13.45 14.39
CA GLY A 150 -11.91 -13.53 15.19
C GLY A 150 -13.07 -12.76 14.58
N HIS A 151 -14.28 -13.00 15.11
CA HIS A 151 -15.49 -12.40 14.54
C HIS A 151 -15.51 -10.87 14.60
N ASP A 152 -14.97 -10.32 15.69
CA ASP A 152 -14.91 -8.88 15.98
C ASP A 152 -13.53 -8.27 15.65
N GLU A 153 -12.69 -8.98 14.90
CA GLU A 153 -11.34 -8.53 14.54
C GLU A 153 -11.27 -8.04 13.09
N VAL A 154 -10.43 -7.02 12.85
CA VAL A 154 -10.20 -6.44 11.51
C VAL A 154 -8.72 -6.44 11.19
N CYS A 155 -8.37 -6.88 9.99
CA CYS A 155 -7.02 -6.80 9.44
C CYS A 155 -6.72 -5.43 8.82
N THR A 156 -5.60 -4.85 9.24
CA THR A 156 -4.92 -3.76 8.54
C THR A 156 -3.67 -4.31 7.87
N PHE A 157 -3.56 -4.15 6.56
CA PHE A 157 -2.36 -4.58 5.86
C PHE A 157 -1.20 -3.66 6.20
N VAL A 158 -0.03 -4.26 6.39
CA VAL A 158 1.19 -3.57 6.82
C VAL A 158 2.17 -3.54 5.66
N ALA A 159 2.53 -4.70 5.12
CA ALA A 159 3.59 -4.84 4.14
C ALA A 159 3.46 -6.09 3.27
N PHE A 160 4.03 -6.01 2.07
CA PHE A 160 4.46 -7.20 1.34
C PHE A 160 5.90 -7.52 1.70
N GLY A 161 6.15 -8.78 2.03
CA GLY A 161 7.50 -9.32 2.09
C GLY A 161 8.14 -9.41 0.71
N PRO A 162 9.46 -9.64 0.66
CA PRO A 162 10.18 -9.84 -0.60
C PRO A 162 9.52 -10.90 -1.48
N GLU A 163 9.52 -10.67 -2.79
CA GLU A 163 9.06 -11.62 -3.81
C GLU A 163 7.61 -12.11 -3.64
N CYS A 164 6.74 -11.37 -2.94
CA CYS A 164 5.37 -11.80 -2.62
C CYS A 164 5.27 -13.12 -1.82
N LYS A 165 6.34 -13.56 -1.16
CA LYS A 165 6.33 -14.80 -0.37
C LYS A 165 5.56 -14.66 0.94
N SER A 166 5.51 -13.45 1.48
CA SER A 166 4.81 -13.19 2.74
C SER A 166 4.01 -11.91 2.69
N ILE A 167 2.88 -11.89 3.41
CA ILE A 167 2.05 -10.71 3.62
C ILE A 167 1.98 -10.46 5.12
N PHE A 168 2.24 -9.22 5.53
CA PHE A 168 2.14 -8.81 6.91
C PHE A 168 0.85 -8.04 7.14
N PHE A 169 0.10 -8.44 8.14
CA PHE A 169 -1.10 -7.74 8.60
C PHE A 169 -1.09 -7.59 10.11
N GLN A 170 -1.65 -6.48 10.55
CA GLN A 170 -2.03 -6.25 11.93
C GLN A 170 -3.48 -6.68 12.08
N ILE A 171 -3.73 -7.66 12.94
CA ILE A 171 -5.09 -8.01 13.36
C ILE A 171 -5.41 -7.13 14.56
N ASN A 172 -6.42 -6.28 14.41
CA ASN A 172 -6.88 -5.36 15.46
C ASN A 172 -8.11 -5.95 16.16
N GLY A 173 -8.14 -5.95 17.49
CA GLY A 173 -9.23 -6.48 18.30
C GLY A 173 -8.85 -6.69 19.77
N LEU A 174 -9.35 -7.75 20.39
CA LEU A 174 -9.06 -8.09 21.80
C LEU A 174 -7.60 -8.48 22.05
N ASN A 175 -6.88 -8.90 21.01
CA ASN A 175 -5.48 -9.31 21.06
C ASN A 175 -4.73 -8.79 19.83
N ASP A 176 -4.44 -7.49 19.82
CA ASP A 176 -3.69 -6.85 18.75
C ASP A 176 -2.38 -7.58 18.49
N ARG A 177 -2.20 -8.01 17.24
CA ARG A 177 -1.05 -8.83 16.84
C ARG A 177 -0.63 -8.54 15.41
N LEU A 178 0.68 -8.52 15.21
CA LEU A 178 1.29 -8.54 13.89
C LEU A 178 1.48 -10.00 13.47
N VAL A 179 0.98 -10.34 12.29
CA VAL A 179 1.03 -11.68 11.73
C VAL A 179 1.65 -11.64 10.35
N SER A 180 2.48 -12.64 10.07
CA SER A 180 3.01 -12.94 8.74
C SER A 180 2.23 -14.11 8.17
N TYR A 181 1.70 -13.94 6.97
CA TYR A 181 1.09 -15.00 6.19
C TYR A 181 2.03 -15.42 5.06
N ASP A 182 2.42 -16.67 5.04
CA ASP A 182 3.15 -17.30 3.96
C ASP A 182 2.18 -17.61 2.81
N VAL A 183 2.40 -16.99 1.66
CA VAL A 183 1.51 -17.11 0.50
C VAL A 183 1.58 -18.50 -0.12
N GLU A 184 2.75 -19.12 -0.13
CA GLU A 184 3.02 -20.41 -0.76
C GLU A 184 2.48 -21.56 0.12
N ASN A 185 2.88 -21.57 1.39
CA ASN A 185 2.50 -22.61 2.34
C ASN A 185 1.11 -22.39 2.94
N ARG A 186 0.53 -21.20 2.74
CA ARG A 186 -0.79 -20.81 3.28
C ARG A 186 -0.85 -20.88 4.81
N THR A 187 0.27 -20.62 5.47
CA THR A 187 0.40 -20.67 6.92
C THR A 187 0.54 -19.29 7.52
N CYS A 188 -0.08 -19.07 8.67
CA CYS A 188 0.07 -17.85 9.44
C CYS A 188 1.02 -18.05 10.61
N ARG A 189 1.85 -17.03 10.88
CA ARG A 189 2.71 -16.97 12.06
C ARG A 189 2.57 -15.63 12.75
N VAL A 190 2.29 -15.65 14.04
CA VAL A 190 2.32 -14.44 14.86
C VAL A 190 3.78 -13.98 14.98
N VAL A 191 4.05 -12.76 14.53
CA VAL A 191 5.36 -12.12 14.58
C VAL A 191 5.52 -11.38 15.90
N PHE A 192 4.47 -10.69 16.33
CA PHE A 192 4.48 -9.88 17.54
C PHE A 192 3.07 -9.73 18.13
N CYS A 193 2.95 -9.67 19.46
CA CYS A 193 1.71 -9.34 20.16
C CYS A 193 1.86 -8.00 20.86
N PHE A 194 0.95 -7.07 20.62
CA PHE A 194 0.97 -5.75 21.26
C PHE A 194 0.41 -5.79 22.69
N GLY A 195 -0.26 -6.88 23.09
CA GLY A 195 -0.88 -7.06 24.40
C GLY A 195 -2.21 -6.33 24.51
N ASN A 196 -2.74 -6.17 25.74
CA ASN A 196 -3.97 -5.39 26.02
C ASN A 196 -3.73 -3.87 25.93
N SER A 197 -2.88 -3.43 25.01
CA SER A 197 -2.66 -2.01 24.78
C SER A 197 -3.87 -1.47 24.03
N HIS A 198 -4.72 -0.68 24.69
CA HIS A 198 -5.80 0.11 24.07
C HIS A 198 -5.30 1.22 23.12
N TYR A 199 -4.05 1.14 22.66
CA TYR A 199 -3.42 2.13 21.82
C TYR A 199 -3.47 1.64 20.38
N ASP A 200 -3.93 2.51 19.48
CA ASP A 200 -3.90 2.38 18.01
C ASP A 200 -2.44 2.42 17.50
N LEU A 201 -1.60 1.52 18.01
CA LEU A 201 -0.20 1.37 17.64
C LEU A 201 -0.17 0.65 16.30
N ARG A 202 0.14 1.39 15.24
CA ARG A 202 0.21 0.83 13.89
C ARG A 202 1.62 0.73 13.37
N CYS A 203 1.95 -0.46 12.86
CA CYS A 203 3.25 -0.71 12.24
C CYS A 203 3.43 0.18 11.01
N LYS A 204 4.53 0.94 10.99
CA LYS A 204 5.06 1.59 9.78
C LYS A 204 6.28 0.78 9.34
N PRO A 205 6.12 -0.21 8.44
CA PRO A 205 7.23 -1.06 8.06
C PRO A 205 8.22 -0.22 7.25
N TYR A 206 9.45 -0.17 7.71
CA TYR A 206 10.57 0.19 6.86
C TYR A 206 11.14 -1.12 6.34
N ILE A 207 10.92 -1.41 5.06
CA ILE A 207 11.50 -2.58 4.38
C ILE A 207 12.71 -2.07 3.61
N PRO A 208 13.92 -2.14 4.19
CA PRO A 208 15.13 -1.82 3.43
C PRO A 208 15.25 -2.82 2.27
N SER A 209 15.40 -2.29 1.07
CA SER A 209 15.91 -3.06 -0.07
C SER A 209 17.39 -3.31 0.20
N TYR A 210 17.72 -4.42 0.86
CA TYR A 210 19.09 -4.89 0.91
C TYR A 210 19.42 -5.46 -0.48
N ILE A 211 19.90 -4.61 -1.38
CA ILE A 211 20.85 -5.09 -2.40
C ILE A 211 22.05 -5.54 -1.59
N GLU A 212 22.29 -6.86 -1.53
CA GLU A 212 23.56 -7.39 -1.04
C GLU A 212 24.66 -6.62 -1.79
N TRP A 213 25.49 -5.89 -1.04
CA TRP A 213 26.75 -5.41 -1.57
C TRP A 213 27.52 -6.66 -1.95
N LEU A 214 27.50 -7.02 -3.24
CA LEU A 214 28.47 -7.96 -3.79
C LEU A 214 29.81 -7.43 -3.34
N SER A 215 30.47 -8.19 -2.47
CA SER A 215 31.79 -7.87 -1.98
C SER A 215 32.69 -7.74 -3.21
N ASP A 216 33.04 -6.50 -3.56
CA ASP A 216 34.12 -6.24 -4.49
C ASP A 216 35.33 -6.96 -3.92
N GLY A 217 35.70 -8.06 -4.59
CA GLY A 217 36.82 -8.89 -4.20
C GLY A 217 38.04 -8.00 -4.06
N CYS A 218 38.61 -7.96 -2.86
CA CYS A 218 39.96 -7.48 -2.66
C CYS A 218 40.89 -8.32 -3.55
N LYS A 219 41.24 -7.78 -4.72
CA LYS A 219 42.44 -8.20 -5.43
C LYS A 219 43.62 -7.57 -4.69
N ASN A 220 44.28 -8.37 -3.87
CA ASN A 220 45.71 -8.22 -3.60
C ASN A 220 46.47 -9.19 -4.49
#